data_AF-A0A2J6RV79-F1
#
_entry.id   AF-A0A2J6RV79-F1
#
_cell.length_a   1.000
_cell.length_b   1.000
_cell.length_c   1.000
_cell.angle_alpha   90.00
_cell.angle_beta   90.00
_cell.angle_gamma   90.00
#
_symmetry.space_group_name_H-M   'P 1'
#
loop_
_entity.id
_entity.type
_entity.pdbx_description
1 polymer ?
#
loop_
_entity_poly.entity_id
_entity_poly.type
_entity_poly.pdbx_seq_one_letter_code
_entity_poly.pdbx_strand_id
1 'polypeptide(L)'
;MTGEALPGRPGTLTPDQEEKLREFWIATLQVFGVLDPKELNGNELAEIGNGRTKADTASTKKPEKEKKKKRMSLFRKNKDDDTDSVTSTDSAPHPIVADSDDKYGQTKEFHEALASLTPETLRATFWSMVKHDHPDALLLRFLRARKWDVEKALVMMVSTMRWRSADVHVDDDIMKNGELSSLDAANGSDPAKRRLGEDFLAQMRLGKSFLHGVDKNGRPMCFVRVKLHKQGEQSEESLERYTVFVIESARMVLQPPVDTACVVFDMTGFSMANMDYAPVKFMIKCFEANYPESLGVVLVHKAPWIFQGIWKIIKGWLDPVVASKVHFTNNVEEMEAYVPKPQIIHELGGAEDWTYQYVEPVPGENDTMKDTETRDKLLLAREEIVKEYEKATLEWIQGTGDLNAVKKSRNEIASKLKVDYWGLDPYVRARSYYDRVGMINPGGNIQFYPVKDEKVTVPETVPADAAGIAPPTTNGTKVETSEADLD
;
A
#
# COMPACT_ATOMS: atom_id res chain seq x y z
N MET A 1 3.42 -9.35 24.65
CA MET A 1 3.92 -8.57 23.50
C MET A 1 5.26 -7.97 23.89
N THR A 2 6.36 -8.44 23.29
CA THR A 2 7.67 -7.81 23.45
C THR A 2 7.78 -6.70 22.40
N GLY A 3 7.03 -5.61 22.62
CA GLY A 3 6.94 -4.47 21.71
C GLY A 3 8.17 -3.57 21.79
N GLU A 4 9.37 -4.13 21.60
CA GLU A 4 10.55 -3.29 21.41
C GLU A 4 10.42 -2.54 20.08
N ALA A 5 10.56 -1.22 20.13
CA ALA A 5 10.55 -0.40 18.93
C ALA A 5 11.73 -0.80 18.04
N LEU A 6 11.44 -1.18 16.80
CA LEU A 6 12.46 -1.61 15.85
C LEU A 6 13.36 -0.43 15.43
N PRO A 7 14.65 -0.65 15.14
CA PRO A 7 15.58 0.42 14.74
C PRO A 7 15.10 1.26 13.54
N GLY A 8 15.58 2.50 13.45
CA GLY A 8 15.27 3.39 12.32
C GLY A 8 13.83 3.90 12.31
N ARG A 9 13.16 3.91 13.47
CA ARG A 9 11.80 4.43 13.70
C ARG A 9 11.83 5.60 14.68
N PRO A 10 10.76 6.41 14.78
CA PRO A 10 10.68 7.45 15.80
C PRO A 10 11.02 6.89 17.19
N GLY A 11 11.89 7.58 17.92
CA GLY A 11 12.37 7.16 19.25
C GLY A 11 13.50 6.13 19.26
N THR A 12 13.95 5.62 18.10
CA THR A 12 15.02 4.59 18.00
C THR A 12 16.12 4.95 17.01
N LEU A 13 16.18 6.21 16.59
CA LEU A 13 17.18 6.70 15.65
C LEU A 13 18.55 6.80 16.32
N THR A 14 19.60 6.39 15.61
CA THR A 14 20.97 6.78 15.96
C THR A 14 21.19 8.27 15.64
N PRO A 15 22.24 8.92 16.18
CA PRO A 15 22.56 10.30 15.83
C PRO A 15 22.69 10.54 14.30
N ASP A 16 23.38 9.65 13.59
CA ASP A 16 23.55 9.75 12.13
C ASP A 16 22.21 9.60 11.39
N GLN A 17 21.34 8.69 11.84
CA GLN A 17 20.01 8.49 11.28
C GLN A 17 19.11 9.71 11.52
N GLU A 18 19.25 10.34 12.69
CA GLU A 18 18.57 11.57 13.01
C GLU A 18 19.02 12.74 12.13
N GLU A 19 20.32 12.84 11.84
CA GLU A 19 20.86 13.80 10.88
C GLU A 19 20.30 13.58 9.47
N LYS A 20 20.23 12.32 9.01
CA LYS A 20 19.61 11.98 7.72
C LYS A 20 18.12 12.30 7.65
N LEU A 21 17.39 12.12 8.76
CA LEU A 21 16.00 12.59 8.85
C LEU A 21 15.91 14.11 8.76
N ARG A 22 16.85 14.86 9.37
CA ARG A 22 16.91 16.32 9.27
C ARG A 22 17.17 16.78 7.85
N GLU A 23 18.18 16.21 7.19
CA GLU A 23 18.49 16.46 5.76
C GLU A 23 17.26 16.17 4.88
N PHE A 24 16.55 15.07 5.13
CA PHE A 24 15.41 14.70 4.32
C PHE A 24 14.19 15.61 4.54
N TRP A 25 13.95 16.08 5.77
CA TRP A 25 12.95 17.12 6.02
C TRP A 25 13.29 18.42 5.30
N ILE A 26 14.56 18.85 5.28
CA ILE A 26 14.98 20.02 4.52
C ILE A 26 14.61 19.87 3.04
N ALA A 27 15.03 18.77 2.41
CA ALA A 27 14.75 18.52 1.01
C ALA A 27 13.24 18.46 0.71
N THR A 28 12.48 17.83 1.61
CA THR A 28 11.02 17.74 1.52
C THR A 28 10.35 19.12 1.58
N LEU A 29 10.72 19.95 2.56
CA LEU A 29 10.14 21.29 2.73
C LEU A 29 10.52 22.26 1.60
N GLN A 30 11.69 22.07 0.98
CA GLN A 30 12.08 22.81 -0.24
C GLN A 30 11.19 22.44 -1.42
N VAL A 31 10.97 21.14 -1.67
CA VAL A 31 10.07 20.66 -2.73
C VAL A 31 8.62 21.12 -2.50
N PHE A 32 8.22 21.28 -1.24
CA PHE A 32 6.90 21.79 -0.87
C PHE A 32 6.77 23.32 -0.92
N GLY A 33 7.87 24.04 -1.21
CA GLY A 33 7.87 25.50 -1.23
C GLY A 33 7.73 26.15 0.14
N VAL A 34 7.90 25.39 1.23
CA VAL A 34 7.82 25.87 2.63
C VAL A 34 9.14 26.48 3.08
N LEU A 35 10.26 26.01 2.55
CA LEU A 35 11.61 26.47 2.92
C LEU A 35 12.34 27.01 1.68
N ASP A 36 12.74 28.29 1.70
CA ASP A 36 13.62 28.85 0.67
C ASP A 36 15.06 28.36 0.92
N PRO A 37 15.73 27.74 -0.08
CA PRO A 37 17.13 27.33 0.05
C PRO A 37 18.09 28.43 0.52
N LYS A 38 17.77 29.72 0.29
CA LYS A 38 18.58 30.86 0.72
C LYS A 38 18.48 31.16 2.22
N GLU A 39 17.46 30.66 2.90
CA GLU A 39 17.28 30.82 4.35
C GLU A 39 18.13 29.82 5.15
N LEU A 40 18.76 28.84 4.48
CA LEU A 40 19.73 27.95 5.08
C LEU A 40 21.13 28.59 5.03
N ASN A 41 21.65 28.99 6.19
CA ASN A 41 23.03 29.44 6.31
C ASN A 41 24.01 28.28 6.03
N GLY A 42 24.46 28.14 4.78
CA GLY A 42 25.79 27.62 4.44
C GLY A 42 26.04 26.11 4.41
N ASN A 43 25.06 25.25 4.13
CA ASN A 43 25.33 23.84 3.81
C ASN A 43 24.86 23.50 2.38
N GLU A 44 25.62 22.63 1.69
CA GLU A 44 25.51 22.19 0.28
C GLU A 44 24.17 21.53 -0.13
N LEU A 45 23.14 21.60 0.71
CA LEU A 45 21.80 20.99 0.51
C LEU A 45 20.84 21.85 -0.33
N ALA A 46 21.22 23.07 -0.72
CA ALA A 46 20.38 23.97 -1.51
C ALA A 46 20.11 23.50 -2.96
N GLU A 47 20.83 22.50 -3.46
CA GLU A 47 20.75 22.08 -4.87
C GLU A 47 19.84 20.88 -5.14
N ILE A 48 19.40 20.13 -4.12
CA ILE A 48 18.61 18.89 -4.30
C ILE A 48 17.20 19.20 -4.85
N GLY A 49 16.62 20.35 -4.50
CA GLY A 49 15.28 20.77 -4.96
C GLY A 49 15.21 21.29 -6.40
N ASN A 50 16.33 21.54 -7.08
CA ASN A 50 16.36 22.25 -8.37
C ASN A 50 16.61 21.36 -9.61
N GLY A 51 16.54 20.02 -9.49
CA GLY A 51 16.55 19.11 -10.65
C GLY A 51 17.80 19.17 -11.52
N ARG A 52 18.93 19.70 -11.02
CA ARG A 52 20.22 19.73 -11.72
C ARG A 52 21.20 18.80 -11.02
N THR A 53 21.35 17.59 -11.55
CA THR A 53 22.47 16.70 -11.23
C THR A 53 23.79 17.36 -11.61
N LYS A 54 24.67 17.63 -10.64
CA LYS A 54 26.04 18.10 -10.90
C LYS A 54 26.86 16.98 -11.54
N ALA A 55 27.51 17.30 -12.66
CA ALA A 55 28.56 16.48 -13.24
C ALA A 55 29.82 16.57 -12.37
N ASP A 56 30.30 15.42 -11.88
CA ASP A 56 31.53 15.30 -11.10
C ASP A 56 32.74 15.87 -11.85
N THR A 57 33.34 16.92 -11.29
CA THR A 57 34.70 17.36 -11.63
C THR A 57 35.60 17.21 -10.42
N ALA A 58 35.94 15.97 -10.09
CA ALA A 58 37.01 15.67 -9.16
C ALA A 58 38.37 15.87 -9.83
N SER A 59 38.99 17.02 -9.55
CA SER A 59 40.41 17.27 -9.82
C SER A 59 41.26 16.50 -8.81
N THR A 60 41.90 15.42 -9.24
CA THR A 60 42.98 14.78 -8.47
C THR A 60 44.23 14.62 -9.33
N LYS A 61 45.28 15.29 -8.86
CA LYS A 61 46.66 15.25 -9.38
C LYS A 61 47.21 13.81 -9.39
N LYS A 62 47.82 13.43 -10.51
CA LYS A 62 48.69 12.25 -10.65
C LYS A 62 49.91 12.32 -9.72
N PRO A 63 50.44 11.14 -9.34
CA PRO A 63 51.76 10.79 -9.82
C PRO A 63 51.83 9.41 -10.49
N GLU A 64 52.99 9.17 -11.10
CA GLU A 64 53.27 8.29 -12.23
C GLU A 64 53.91 6.93 -11.81
N LYS A 65 53.80 5.94 -12.72
CA LYS A 65 54.58 4.67 -12.86
C LYS A 65 54.18 3.53 -11.89
N GLU A 66 54.07 2.26 -12.30
CA GLU A 66 54.90 1.50 -13.23
C GLU A 66 54.18 0.23 -13.79
N LYS A 67 54.64 -0.26 -14.95
CA LYS A 67 54.07 -1.38 -15.74
C LYS A 67 54.31 -2.77 -15.11
N LYS A 68 53.38 -3.72 -15.30
CA LYS A 68 53.72 -5.11 -15.73
C LYS A 68 52.55 -5.90 -16.34
N LYS A 69 52.91 -6.67 -17.36
CA LYS A 69 52.14 -7.43 -18.37
C LYS A 69 51.49 -8.72 -17.85
N LYS A 70 50.39 -9.15 -18.49
CA LYS A 70 50.20 -10.48 -19.16
C LYS A 70 48.81 -10.50 -19.85
N ARG A 71 48.75 -10.33 -21.18
CA ARG A 71 48.54 -11.35 -22.23
C ARG A 71 47.30 -12.25 -21.99
N MET A 72 46.29 -12.10 -22.84
CA MET A 72 45.97 -13.05 -23.92
C MET A 72 45.26 -12.30 -25.07
N SER A 73 45.83 -12.40 -26.27
CA SER A 73 45.30 -11.91 -27.55
C SER A 73 44.77 -13.12 -28.30
N LEU A 74 43.58 -13.05 -28.88
CA LEU A 74 43.20 -13.90 -30.01
C LEU A 74 42.17 -13.22 -30.92
N PHE A 75 42.65 -12.98 -32.15
CA PHE A 75 41.99 -12.82 -33.44
C PHE A 75 41.53 -11.45 -33.96
N ARG A 76 42.11 -11.17 -35.13
CA ARG A 76 42.13 -10.01 -36.02
C ARG A 76 41.61 -10.51 -37.37
N LYS A 77 40.74 -9.77 -38.07
CA LYS A 77 40.86 -9.55 -39.52
C LYS A 77 40.01 -8.37 -40.02
N ASN A 78 40.70 -7.46 -40.72
CA ASN A 78 40.23 -6.26 -41.42
C ASN A 78 39.32 -6.57 -42.62
N LYS A 79 38.54 -5.58 -43.09
CA LYS A 79 38.84 -4.83 -44.33
C LYS A 79 37.97 -3.57 -44.49
N ASP A 80 38.60 -2.58 -45.12
CA ASP A 80 38.25 -1.18 -45.36
C ASP A 80 37.09 -0.96 -46.37
N ASP A 81 36.44 0.21 -46.30
CA ASP A 81 36.30 1.11 -47.46
C ASP A 81 35.96 2.57 -47.04
N ASP A 82 36.55 3.51 -47.79
CA ASP A 82 36.54 4.97 -47.66
C ASP A 82 35.20 5.64 -48.01
N THR A 83 34.92 6.82 -47.43
CA THR A 83 34.54 8.06 -48.17
C THR A 83 34.35 9.28 -47.26
N ASP A 84 34.77 10.44 -47.79
CA ASP A 84 35.01 11.73 -47.15
C ASP A 84 33.80 12.61 -46.79
N SER A 85 34.00 13.37 -45.71
CA SER A 85 33.51 14.74 -45.40
C SER A 85 32.01 15.00 -45.21
N VAL A 86 31.62 15.56 -44.05
CA VAL A 86 31.42 17.00 -43.79
C VAL A 86 30.86 17.17 -42.36
N THR A 87 31.44 18.12 -41.64
CA THR A 87 31.08 18.60 -40.30
C THR A 87 29.59 18.85 -40.06
N SER A 88 29.07 18.33 -38.95
CA SER A 88 28.01 18.97 -38.15
C SER A 88 28.10 18.45 -36.71
N THR A 89 28.24 19.39 -35.78
CA THR A 89 28.24 19.16 -34.33
C THR A 89 26.86 18.71 -33.87
N ASP A 90 26.73 17.46 -33.48
CA ASP A 90 25.67 17.01 -32.58
C ASP A 90 26.27 16.04 -31.56
N SER A 91 26.29 16.47 -30.31
CA SER A 91 26.71 15.68 -29.17
C SER A 91 25.61 14.69 -28.84
N ALA A 92 25.67 13.50 -29.45
CA ALA A 92 24.85 12.36 -29.01
C ALA A 92 25.17 12.03 -27.54
N PRO A 93 24.16 11.77 -26.69
CA PRO A 93 24.40 11.42 -25.30
C PRO A 93 25.08 10.05 -25.22
N HIS A 94 26.15 9.98 -24.43
CA HIS A 94 26.77 8.73 -24.04
C HIS A 94 25.73 7.82 -23.35
N PRO A 95 25.80 6.50 -23.56
CA PRO A 95 24.84 5.58 -22.97
C PRO A 95 25.01 5.58 -21.45
N ILE A 96 23.97 6.02 -20.75
CA ILE A 96 23.85 5.94 -19.30
C ILE A 96 23.92 4.45 -18.95
N VAL A 97 24.90 4.09 -18.14
CA VAL A 97 24.96 2.79 -17.45
C VAL A 97 23.66 2.68 -16.66
N ALA A 98 22.83 1.68 -16.97
CA ALA A 98 21.59 1.43 -16.24
C ALA A 98 21.89 1.34 -14.74
N ASP A 99 21.44 2.32 -13.97
CA ASP A 99 21.50 2.26 -12.52
C ASP A 99 20.58 1.13 -12.08
N SER A 100 21.13 0.12 -11.42
CA SER A 100 20.36 -1.02 -10.92
C SER A 100 19.26 -0.60 -9.94
N ASP A 101 19.33 0.63 -9.40
CA ASP A 101 18.36 1.19 -8.47
C ASP A 101 17.08 1.75 -9.14
N ASP A 102 17.04 1.96 -10.48
CA ASP A 102 15.87 2.56 -11.15
C ASP A 102 14.93 1.54 -11.83
N LYS A 103 14.73 0.39 -11.19
CA LYS A 103 13.91 -0.74 -11.70
C LYS A 103 12.51 -0.32 -12.19
N TYR A 104 11.91 0.68 -11.56
CA TYR A 104 10.54 1.13 -11.84
C TYR A 104 10.47 2.46 -12.62
N GLY A 105 11.61 3.03 -13.04
CA GLY A 105 11.64 4.33 -13.72
C GLY A 105 11.24 5.50 -12.81
N GLN A 106 11.52 5.39 -11.51
CA GLN A 106 11.22 6.41 -10.51
C GLN A 106 11.93 7.73 -10.80
N THR A 107 13.10 7.73 -11.43
CA THR A 107 13.77 8.98 -11.84
C THR A 107 12.93 9.76 -12.86
N LYS A 108 12.34 9.04 -13.83
CA LYS A 108 11.45 9.64 -14.82
C LYS A 108 10.16 10.12 -14.15
N GLU A 109 9.55 9.27 -13.30
CA GLU A 109 8.34 9.62 -12.55
C GLU A 109 8.55 10.85 -11.66
N PHE A 110 9.76 11.02 -11.09
CA PHE A 110 10.15 12.16 -10.26
C PHE A 110 10.16 13.47 -11.06
N HIS A 111 10.82 13.48 -12.22
CA HIS A 111 10.83 14.65 -13.09
C HIS A 111 9.43 14.99 -13.62
N GLU A 112 8.64 13.97 -13.96
CA GLU A 112 7.24 14.16 -14.36
C GLU A 112 6.41 14.76 -13.22
N ALA A 113 6.61 14.32 -11.98
CA ALA A 113 5.95 14.88 -10.80
C ALA A 113 6.30 16.35 -10.61
N LEU A 114 7.58 16.73 -10.63
CA LEU A 114 8.01 18.12 -10.49
C LEU A 114 7.53 19.02 -11.64
N ALA A 115 7.30 18.45 -12.83
CA ALA A 115 6.78 19.19 -13.98
C ALA A 115 5.25 19.35 -13.95
N SER A 116 4.52 18.43 -13.32
CA SER A 116 3.05 18.37 -13.37
C SER A 116 2.35 18.78 -12.07
N LEU A 117 3.03 18.71 -10.93
CA LEU A 117 2.48 19.01 -9.61
C LEU A 117 3.12 20.28 -9.04
N THR A 118 2.31 21.16 -8.46
CA THR A 118 2.82 22.33 -7.76
C THR A 118 3.42 21.94 -6.40
N PRO A 119 4.33 22.76 -5.83
CA PRO A 119 4.83 22.54 -4.47
C PRO A 119 3.72 22.36 -3.43
N GLU A 120 2.63 23.13 -3.53
CA GLU A 120 1.47 23.05 -2.64
C GLU A 120 0.70 21.73 -2.82
N THR A 121 0.63 21.23 -4.05
CA THR A 121 -0.01 19.94 -4.36
C THR A 121 0.79 18.77 -3.81
N LEU A 122 2.13 18.83 -3.92
CA LEU A 122 3.03 17.84 -3.31
C LEU A 122 2.92 17.87 -1.78
N ARG A 123 2.90 19.06 -1.19
CA ARG A 123 2.67 19.25 0.25
C ARG A 123 1.33 18.66 0.70
N ALA A 124 0.24 18.98 -0.01
CA ALA A 124 -1.09 18.44 0.31
C ALA A 124 -1.13 16.92 0.20
N THR A 125 -0.48 16.34 -0.83
CA THR A 125 -0.38 14.89 -1.02
C THR A 125 0.41 14.22 0.10
N PHE A 126 1.52 14.82 0.55
CA PHE A 126 2.25 14.32 1.71
C PHE A 126 1.37 14.26 2.96
N TRP A 127 0.68 15.36 3.27
CA TRP A 127 -0.15 15.44 4.47
C TRP A 127 -1.42 14.57 4.38
N SER A 128 -1.93 14.29 3.18
CA SER A 128 -2.98 13.27 2.97
C SER A 128 -2.46 11.86 3.22
N MET A 129 -1.21 11.56 2.83
CA MET A 129 -0.55 10.28 3.07
C MET A 129 -0.31 10.02 4.56
N VAL A 130 -0.02 11.04 5.35
CA VAL A 130 0.27 10.91 6.80
C VAL A 130 -0.94 10.35 7.56
N LYS A 131 -2.17 10.77 7.26
CA LYS A 131 -3.39 10.33 7.98
C LYS A 131 -3.22 10.41 9.51
N HIS A 132 -3.22 9.27 10.20
CA HIS A 132 -3.02 9.13 11.64
C HIS A 132 -1.62 8.61 12.03
N ASP A 133 -0.72 8.44 11.05
CA ASP A 133 0.67 8.09 11.26
C ASP A 133 1.47 9.28 11.82
N HIS A 134 2.62 9.01 12.41
CA HIS A 134 3.60 10.04 12.75
C HIS A 134 4.27 10.57 11.47
N PRO A 135 4.40 11.90 11.25
CA PRO A 135 4.99 12.43 10.01
C PRO A 135 6.43 11.94 9.76
N ASP A 136 7.29 11.93 10.79
CA ASP A 136 8.63 11.32 10.69
C ASP A 136 8.59 9.84 10.33
N ALA A 137 7.60 9.06 10.80
CA ALA A 137 7.52 7.64 10.46
C ALA A 137 7.31 7.44 8.95
N LEU A 138 6.55 8.31 8.28
CA LEU A 138 6.35 8.26 6.84
C LEU A 138 7.68 8.49 6.09
N LEU A 139 8.41 9.57 6.42
CA LEU A 139 9.70 9.86 5.79
C LEU A 139 10.75 8.76 6.06
N LEU A 140 10.78 8.24 7.29
CA LEU A 140 11.71 7.19 7.68
C LEU A 140 11.51 5.89 6.88
N ARG A 141 10.31 5.60 6.37
CA ARG A 141 10.09 4.47 5.44
C ARG A 141 10.92 4.63 4.16
N PHE A 142 10.90 5.81 3.57
CA PHE A 142 11.67 6.11 2.34
C PHE A 142 13.18 6.10 2.60
N LEU A 143 13.63 6.69 3.71
CA LEU A 143 15.05 6.64 4.10
C LEU A 143 15.54 5.21 4.29
N ARG A 144 14.82 4.38 5.06
CA ARG A 144 15.21 2.97 5.24
C ARG A 144 15.23 2.21 3.92
N ALA A 145 14.22 2.41 3.06
CA ALA A 145 14.13 1.77 1.74
C ALA A 145 15.26 2.18 0.78
N ARG A 146 15.88 3.34 1.01
CA ARG A 146 17.02 3.85 0.22
C ARG A 146 18.31 3.91 1.03
N LYS A 147 18.43 3.08 2.06
CA LYS A 147 19.67 2.90 2.85
C LYS A 147 20.22 4.22 3.39
N TRP A 148 19.32 5.12 3.80
CA TRP A 148 19.59 6.47 4.31
C TRP A 148 20.22 7.44 3.29
N ASP A 149 20.09 7.14 2.00
CA ASP A 149 20.38 8.09 0.91
C ASP A 149 19.19 9.05 0.73
N VAL A 150 19.43 10.33 1.03
CA VAL A 150 18.39 11.37 1.06
C VAL A 150 17.86 11.70 -0.34
N GLU A 151 18.74 11.77 -1.33
CA GLU A 151 18.35 12.10 -2.71
C GLU A 151 17.50 10.97 -3.29
N LYS A 152 17.94 9.73 -3.14
CA LYS A 152 17.17 8.56 -3.60
C LYS A 152 15.85 8.41 -2.85
N ALA A 153 15.82 8.72 -1.55
CA ALA A 153 14.59 8.72 -0.77
C ALA A 153 13.60 9.79 -1.26
N LEU A 154 14.09 10.99 -1.61
CA LEU A 154 13.28 12.06 -2.17
C LEU A 154 12.69 11.68 -3.53
N VAL A 155 13.52 11.11 -4.42
CA VAL A 155 13.08 10.60 -5.73
C VAL A 155 11.96 9.59 -5.54
N MET A 156 12.16 8.57 -4.69
CA MET A 156 11.15 7.55 -4.41
C MET A 156 9.85 8.14 -3.85
N MET A 157 9.96 9.08 -2.91
CA MET A 157 8.80 9.68 -2.24
C MET A 157 7.96 10.52 -3.20
N VAL A 158 8.58 11.41 -3.97
CA VAL A 158 7.86 12.29 -4.90
C VAL A 158 7.26 11.50 -6.07
N SER A 159 7.95 10.48 -6.56
CA SER A 159 7.36 9.54 -7.55
C SER A 159 6.16 8.79 -6.98
N THR A 160 6.23 8.36 -5.71
CA THR A 160 5.09 7.75 -5.00
C THR A 160 3.92 8.73 -4.86
N MET A 161 4.18 10.00 -4.56
CA MET A 161 3.14 11.02 -4.46
C MET A 161 2.38 11.18 -5.77
N ARG A 162 3.09 11.28 -6.89
CA ARG A 162 2.46 11.34 -8.22
C ARG A 162 1.66 10.08 -8.53
N TRP A 163 2.23 8.89 -8.33
CA TRP A 163 1.50 7.64 -8.54
C TRP A 163 0.21 7.60 -7.71
N ARG A 164 0.28 8.05 -6.46
CA ARG A 164 -0.85 8.08 -5.53
C ARG A 164 -1.94 9.06 -5.95
N SER A 165 -1.57 10.28 -6.35
CA SER A 165 -2.51 11.39 -6.60
C SER A 165 -2.97 11.53 -8.05
N ALA A 166 -2.16 11.10 -9.02
CA ALA A 166 -2.42 11.32 -10.44
C ALA A 166 -2.67 10.01 -11.23
N ASP A 167 -2.05 8.90 -10.83
CA ASP A 167 -2.19 7.64 -11.58
C ASP A 167 -3.30 6.76 -10.99
N VAL A 168 -3.31 6.58 -9.67
CA VAL A 168 -4.19 5.63 -8.98
C VAL A 168 -5.35 6.29 -8.22
N HIS A 169 -5.26 7.60 -7.95
CA HIS A 169 -6.30 8.35 -7.24
C HIS A 169 -6.69 7.71 -5.90
N VAL A 170 -5.68 7.42 -5.06
CA VAL A 170 -5.88 6.65 -3.83
C VAL A 170 -6.80 7.39 -2.85
N ASP A 171 -6.54 8.68 -2.62
CA ASP A 171 -7.23 9.45 -1.60
C ASP A 171 -8.52 10.11 -2.11
N ASP A 172 -8.54 10.57 -3.36
CA ASP A 172 -9.66 11.32 -3.96
C ASP A 172 -10.67 10.44 -4.71
N ASP A 173 -10.33 9.17 -4.96
CA ASP A 173 -11.23 8.18 -5.55
C ASP A 173 -11.33 6.91 -4.69
N ILE A 174 -10.31 6.05 -4.64
CA ILE A 174 -10.43 4.69 -4.04
C ILE A 174 -10.94 4.75 -2.59
N MET A 175 -10.27 5.50 -1.72
CA MET A 175 -10.61 5.56 -0.29
C MET A 175 -11.81 6.48 0.01
N LYS A 176 -12.04 7.49 -0.84
CA LYS A 176 -13.17 8.41 -0.70
C LYS A 176 -14.49 7.75 -1.09
N ASN A 177 -14.48 6.93 -2.14
CA ASN A 177 -15.67 6.31 -2.72
C ASN A 177 -15.95 4.93 -2.11
N GLY A 178 -14.90 4.14 -1.88
CA GLY A 178 -14.99 2.84 -1.21
C GLY A 178 -16.00 1.87 -1.83
N GLU A 179 -16.54 1.01 -0.98
CA GLU A 179 -17.41 -0.10 -1.39
C GLU A 179 -18.82 0.36 -1.78
N LEU A 180 -19.40 1.35 -1.07
CA LEU A 180 -20.74 1.84 -1.37
C LEU A 180 -20.84 2.42 -2.79
N SER A 181 -19.87 3.24 -3.21
CA SER A 181 -19.86 3.75 -4.58
C SER A 181 -19.65 2.64 -5.62
N SER A 182 -18.96 1.56 -5.25
CA SER A 182 -18.82 0.38 -6.12
C SER A 182 -20.15 -0.36 -6.26
N LEU A 183 -20.95 -0.42 -5.19
CA LEU A 183 -22.32 -0.96 -5.21
C LEU A 183 -23.27 -0.09 -6.04
N ASP A 184 -23.21 1.22 -5.87
CA ASP A 184 -24.00 2.15 -6.67
C ASP A 184 -23.62 2.05 -8.16
N ALA A 185 -22.33 1.96 -8.47
CA ALA A 185 -21.84 1.76 -9.83
C ALA A 185 -22.32 0.44 -10.44
N ALA A 186 -22.24 -0.66 -9.68
CA ALA A 186 -22.72 -1.99 -10.11
C ALA A 186 -24.23 -2.03 -10.41
N ASN A 187 -25.01 -1.15 -9.78
CA ASN A 187 -26.45 -0.99 -10.05
C ASN A 187 -26.76 0.13 -11.07
N GLY A 188 -25.73 0.83 -11.54
CA GLY A 188 -25.85 1.96 -12.44
C GLY A 188 -25.98 1.59 -13.91
N SER A 189 -26.27 2.58 -14.75
CA SER A 189 -26.47 2.39 -16.19
C SER A 189 -25.18 2.53 -17.03
N ASP A 190 -24.12 3.12 -16.49
CA ASP A 190 -22.83 3.27 -17.20
C ASP A 190 -22.12 1.91 -17.28
N PRO A 191 -21.92 1.33 -18.47
CA PRO A 191 -21.39 -0.03 -18.58
C PRO A 191 -19.97 -0.21 -18.04
N ALA A 192 -19.12 0.81 -18.16
CA ALA A 192 -17.72 0.75 -17.74
C ALA A 192 -17.63 0.82 -16.21
N LYS A 193 -18.33 1.79 -15.60
CA LYS A 193 -18.40 1.92 -14.13
C LYS A 193 -19.10 0.73 -13.50
N ARG A 194 -20.16 0.23 -14.14
CA ARG A 194 -20.87 -0.97 -13.68
C ARG A 194 -19.95 -2.18 -13.61
N ARG A 195 -19.18 -2.45 -14.68
CA ARG A 195 -18.21 -3.55 -14.68
C ARG A 195 -17.15 -3.40 -13.60
N LEU A 196 -16.59 -2.19 -13.42
CA LEU A 196 -15.59 -1.96 -12.37
C LEU A 196 -16.17 -2.16 -10.96
N GLY A 197 -17.40 -1.69 -10.71
CA GLY A 197 -18.11 -1.92 -9.45
C GLY A 197 -18.41 -3.40 -9.19
N GLU A 198 -18.89 -4.11 -10.21
CA GLU A 198 -19.13 -5.56 -10.17
C GLU A 198 -17.84 -6.34 -9.87
N ASP A 199 -16.76 -6.03 -10.60
CA ASP A 199 -15.45 -6.67 -10.42
C ASP A 199 -14.88 -6.40 -9.02
N PHE A 200 -14.98 -5.18 -8.50
CA PHE A 200 -14.51 -4.82 -7.16
C PHE A 200 -15.30 -5.56 -6.07
N LEU A 201 -16.63 -5.54 -6.15
CA LEU A 201 -17.50 -6.22 -5.18
C LEU A 201 -17.38 -7.73 -5.25
N ALA A 202 -17.16 -8.32 -6.43
CA ALA A 202 -16.89 -9.75 -6.55
C ALA A 202 -15.67 -10.17 -5.73
N GLN A 203 -14.60 -9.35 -5.74
CA GLN A 203 -13.39 -9.61 -4.95
C GLN A 203 -13.66 -9.54 -3.43
N MET A 204 -14.41 -8.53 -2.98
CA MET A 204 -14.83 -8.40 -1.58
C MET A 204 -15.76 -9.54 -1.15
N ARG A 205 -16.84 -9.82 -1.88
CA ARG A 205 -17.83 -10.87 -1.58
C ARG A 205 -17.21 -12.27 -1.51
N LEU A 206 -16.31 -12.57 -2.46
CA LEU A 206 -15.54 -13.81 -2.45
C LEU A 206 -14.52 -13.85 -1.32
N GLY A 207 -14.17 -12.71 -0.71
CA GLY A 207 -13.07 -12.53 0.24
C GLY A 207 -11.75 -12.98 -0.36
N LYS A 208 -11.42 -12.54 -1.58
CA LYS A 208 -10.15 -12.88 -2.23
C LYS A 208 -8.97 -12.47 -1.35
N SER A 209 -9.07 -11.30 -0.72
CA SER A 209 -8.17 -10.85 0.33
C SER A 209 -8.95 -10.21 1.48
N PHE A 210 -8.46 -10.35 2.71
CA PHE A 210 -9.08 -9.72 3.88
C PHE A 210 -8.09 -9.55 5.04
N LEU A 211 -8.36 -8.59 5.92
CA LEU A 211 -7.65 -8.43 7.18
C LEU A 211 -8.37 -9.19 8.29
N HIS A 212 -7.61 -9.89 9.12
CA HIS A 212 -8.12 -10.50 10.36
C HIS A 212 -6.96 -10.76 11.33
N GLY A 213 -7.14 -10.42 12.61
CA GLY A 213 -6.15 -10.72 13.63
C GLY A 213 -4.77 -10.06 13.44
N VAL A 214 -3.81 -10.55 14.23
CA VAL A 214 -2.41 -10.08 14.24
C VAL A 214 -1.41 -11.23 14.38
N ASP A 215 -0.20 -11.03 13.86
CA ASP A 215 0.92 -11.96 14.08
C ASP A 215 1.52 -11.82 15.51
N LYS A 216 2.52 -12.64 15.85
CA LYS A 216 3.22 -12.59 17.15
C LYS A 216 3.91 -11.25 17.43
N ASN A 217 4.18 -10.47 16.38
CA ASN A 217 4.78 -9.14 16.45
C ASN A 217 3.73 -8.02 16.46
N GLY A 218 2.43 -8.35 16.49
CA GLY A 218 1.33 -7.40 16.50
C GLY A 218 1.00 -6.81 15.14
N ARG A 219 1.55 -7.36 14.04
CA ARG A 219 1.27 -6.89 12.68
C ARG A 219 -0.12 -7.31 12.25
N PRO A 220 -0.95 -6.42 11.70
CA PRO A 220 -2.21 -6.83 11.08
C PRO A 220 -1.93 -7.87 9.99
N MET A 221 -2.70 -8.96 9.98
CA MET A 221 -2.57 -10.01 8.97
C MET A 221 -3.55 -9.78 7.83
N CYS A 222 -3.03 -9.73 6.60
CA CYS A 222 -3.80 -9.75 5.37
C CYS A 222 -3.71 -11.16 4.77
N PHE A 223 -4.84 -11.84 4.65
CA PHE A 223 -4.94 -13.14 4.00
C PHE A 223 -5.26 -12.93 2.52
N VAL A 224 -4.63 -13.72 1.65
CA VAL A 224 -4.88 -13.78 0.20
C VAL A 224 -5.19 -15.22 -0.16
N ARG A 225 -6.43 -15.49 -0.59
CA ARG A 225 -6.91 -16.82 -0.96
C ARG A 225 -6.69 -17.08 -2.44
N VAL A 226 -5.55 -17.66 -2.78
CA VAL A 226 -5.08 -17.76 -4.17
C VAL A 226 -6.01 -18.64 -5.02
N LYS A 227 -6.63 -19.67 -4.45
CA LYS A 227 -7.61 -20.55 -5.13
C LYS A 227 -8.80 -19.80 -5.74
N LEU A 228 -9.10 -18.60 -5.25
CA LEU A 228 -10.24 -17.78 -5.69
C LEU A 228 -9.88 -16.83 -6.84
N HIS A 229 -8.59 -16.71 -7.19
CA HIS A 229 -8.17 -15.93 -8.35
C HIS A 229 -8.23 -16.77 -9.62
N LYS A 230 -8.78 -16.23 -10.71
CA LYS A 230 -8.59 -16.79 -12.05
C LYS A 230 -8.35 -15.65 -13.03
N GLN A 231 -7.37 -15.86 -13.91
CA GLN A 231 -6.98 -14.85 -14.88
C GLN A 231 -8.17 -14.48 -15.79
N GLY A 232 -8.41 -13.17 -15.95
CA GLY A 232 -9.45 -12.63 -16.83
C GLY A 232 -10.87 -12.57 -16.26
N GLU A 233 -11.12 -13.05 -15.03
CA GLU A 233 -12.43 -12.91 -14.39
C GLU A 233 -12.72 -11.46 -13.96
N GLN A 234 -11.70 -10.68 -13.61
CA GLN A 234 -11.80 -9.24 -13.34
C GLN A 234 -10.80 -8.49 -14.21
N SER A 235 -11.08 -7.21 -14.50
CA SER A 235 -10.13 -6.34 -15.19
C SER A 235 -8.88 -6.09 -14.34
N GLU A 236 -7.73 -5.86 -15.00
CA GLU A 236 -6.49 -5.50 -14.31
C GLU A 236 -6.67 -4.24 -13.45
N GLU A 237 -7.32 -3.21 -13.99
CA GLU A 237 -7.66 -1.98 -13.24
C GLU A 237 -8.42 -2.28 -11.94
N SER A 238 -9.44 -3.15 -11.98
CA SER A 238 -10.21 -3.49 -10.79
C SER A 238 -9.37 -4.30 -9.77
N LEU A 239 -8.50 -5.19 -10.24
CA LEU A 239 -7.58 -5.94 -9.37
C LEU A 239 -6.57 -5.01 -8.68
N GLU A 240 -6.04 -4.03 -9.41
CA GLU A 240 -5.09 -3.04 -8.89
C GLU A 240 -5.76 -2.13 -7.85
N ARG A 241 -6.95 -1.59 -8.18
CA ARG A 241 -7.74 -0.75 -7.26
C ARG A 241 -8.13 -1.50 -5.99
N TYR A 242 -8.56 -2.74 -6.11
CA TYR A 242 -8.84 -3.61 -4.96
C TYR A 242 -7.60 -3.88 -4.11
N THR A 243 -6.46 -4.19 -4.74
CA THR A 243 -5.18 -4.39 -4.04
C THR A 243 -4.80 -3.15 -3.23
N VAL A 244 -4.89 -1.96 -3.83
CA VAL A 244 -4.60 -0.69 -3.16
C VAL A 244 -5.58 -0.41 -2.03
N PHE A 245 -6.88 -0.68 -2.22
CA PHE A 245 -7.88 -0.56 -1.17
C PHE A 245 -7.57 -1.45 0.04
N VAL A 246 -7.13 -2.69 -0.17
CA VAL A 246 -6.74 -3.60 0.91
C VAL A 246 -5.46 -3.13 1.61
N ILE A 247 -4.46 -2.65 0.87
CA ILE A 247 -3.23 -2.07 1.45
C ILE A 247 -3.57 -0.85 2.32
N GLU A 248 -4.39 0.07 1.82
CA GLU A 248 -4.79 1.26 2.56
C GLU A 248 -5.67 0.92 3.77
N SER A 249 -6.53 -0.09 3.67
CA SER A 249 -7.28 -0.63 4.81
C SER A 249 -6.33 -1.20 5.87
N ALA A 250 -5.26 -1.90 5.46
CA ALA A 250 -4.26 -2.41 6.38
C ALA A 250 -3.52 -1.27 7.10
N ARG A 251 -3.27 -0.15 6.41
CA ARG A 251 -2.70 1.06 7.01
C ARG A 251 -3.64 1.69 8.04
N MET A 252 -4.96 1.65 7.83
CA MET A 252 -5.94 2.19 8.79
C MET A 252 -5.95 1.48 10.15
N VAL A 253 -5.50 0.22 10.19
CA VAL A 253 -5.49 -0.60 11.41
C VAL A 253 -4.11 -0.71 12.06
N LEU A 254 -3.07 -0.09 11.50
CA LEU A 254 -1.74 -0.08 12.13
C LEU A 254 -1.79 0.65 13.48
N GLN A 255 -1.11 0.07 14.49
CA GLN A 255 -1.02 0.63 15.83
C GLN A 255 0.45 0.75 16.24
N PRO A 256 0.96 1.96 16.53
CA PRO A 256 2.32 2.13 17.03
C PRO A 256 2.62 1.23 18.24
N PRO A 257 3.82 0.64 18.35
CA PRO A 257 4.99 0.87 17.49
C PRO A 257 5.00 0.04 16.19
N VAL A 258 3.95 -0.73 15.91
CA VAL A 258 3.88 -1.58 14.72
C VAL A 258 3.54 -0.75 13.49
N ASP A 259 4.41 -0.82 12.49
CA ASP A 259 4.33 -0.04 11.25
C ASP A 259 4.33 -0.91 9.98
N THR A 260 4.19 -2.23 10.14
CA THR A 260 4.23 -3.22 9.04
C THR A 260 3.10 -4.23 9.13
N ALA A 261 2.74 -4.84 8.01
CA ALA A 261 1.75 -5.92 7.92
C ALA A 261 2.39 -7.30 7.74
N CYS A 262 1.64 -8.34 8.08
CA CYS A 262 1.89 -9.74 7.71
C CYS A 262 0.97 -10.09 6.53
N VAL A 263 1.49 -10.69 5.46
CA VAL A 263 0.68 -11.15 4.32
C VAL A 263 0.72 -12.67 4.27
N VAL A 264 -0.44 -13.33 4.30
CA VAL A 264 -0.58 -14.78 4.23
C VAL A 264 -1.19 -15.15 2.89
N PHE A 265 -0.39 -15.72 1.99
CA PHE A 265 -0.88 -16.36 0.77
C PHE A 265 -1.30 -17.79 1.10
N ASP A 266 -2.62 -18.03 1.16
CA ASP A 266 -3.17 -19.38 1.27
C ASP A 266 -3.18 -20.05 -0.11
N MET A 267 -2.29 -21.01 -0.28
CA MET A 267 -2.12 -21.79 -1.51
C MET A 267 -2.95 -23.09 -1.47
N THR A 268 -3.78 -23.31 -0.45
CA THR A 268 -4.65 -24.48 -0.37
C THR A 268 -5.58 -24.52 -1.59
N GLY A 269 -5.54 -25.61 -2.35
CA GLY A 269 -6.33 -25.75 -3.58
C GLY A 269 -5.79 -24.97 -4.77
N PHE A 270 -4.56 -24.44 -4.71
CA PHE A 270 -3.91 -23.80 -5.84
C PHE A 270 -3.77 -24.75 -7.05
N SER A 271 -4.04 -24.21 -8.23
CA SER A 271 -3.79 -24.82 -9.52
C SER A 271 -3.19 -23.79 -10.49
N MET A 272 -2.69 -24.24 -11.65
CA MET A 272 -2.17 -23.32 -12.66
C MET A 272 -3.22 -22.35 -13.22
N ALA A 273 -4.51 -22.66 -13.10
CA ALA A 273 -5.59 -21.74 -13.49
C ALA A 273 -5.66 -20.49 -12.59
N ASN A 274 -5.06 -20.55 -11.40
CA ASN A 274 -5.00 -19.46 -10.45
C ASN A 274 -3.77 -18.57 -10.63
N MET A 275 -2.79 -19.00 -11.44
CA MET A 275 -1.56 -18.24 -11.60
C MET A 275 -1.75 -17.09 -12.58
N ASP A 276 -1.54 -15.87 -12.09
CA ASP A 276 -1.60 -14.66 -12.88
C ASP A 276 -0.43 -13.73 -12.51
N TYR A 277 0.41 -13.41 -13.48
CA TYR A 277 1.63 -12.64 -13.23
C TYR A 277 1.40 -11.13 -13.17
N ALA A 278 0.31 -10.61 -13.75
CA ALA A 278 -0.01 -9.19 -13.73
C ALA A 278 -0.25 -8.66 -12.30
N PRO A 279 -1.20 -9.21 -11.51
CA PRO A 279 -1.42 -8.77 -10.14
C PRO A 279 -0.22 -9.08 -9.22
N VAL A 280 0.54 -10.14 -9.49
CA VAL A 280 1.79 -10.42 -8.74
C VAL A 280 2.82 -9.32 -8.96
N LYS A 281 3.07 -8.91 -10.21
CA LYS A 281 4.00 -7.82 -10.51
C LYS A 281 3.52 -6.49 -9.93
N PHE A 282 2.21 -6.23 -9.95
CA PHE A 282 1.62 -5.04 -9.33
C PHE A 282 1.84 -5.02 -7.82
N MET A 283 1.57 -6.12 -7.11
CA MET A 283 1.84 -6.24 -5.67
C MET A 283 3.33 -6.03 -5.35
N ILE A 284 4.23 -6.56 -6.18
CA ILE A 284 5.67 -6.34 -6.03
C ILE A 284 6.02 -4.85 -6.21
N LYS A 285 5.50 -4.19 -7.27
CA LYS A 285 5.69 -2.74 -7.46
C LYS A 285 5.16 -1.96 -6.25
N CYS A 286 3.99 -2.33 -5.73
CA CYS A 286 3.43 -1.69 -4.54
C CYS A 286 4.42 -1.73 -3.36
N PHE A 287 4.96 -2.90 -2.99
CA PHE A 287 5.81 -3.01 -1.81
C PHE A 287 7.26 -2.54 -2.00
N GLU A 288 7.77 -2.48 -3.24
CA GLU A 288 9.14 -2.05 -3.53
C GLU A 288 9.27 -0.58 -3.95
N ALA A 289 8.19 0.02 -4.49
CA ALA A 289 8.19 1.38 -5.03
C ALA A 289 7.26 2.34 -4.28
N ASN A 290 6.01 1.93 -4.00
CA ASN A 290 4.94 2.86 -3.62
C ASN A 290 4.57 2.81 -2.12
N TYR A 291 4.83 1.67 -1.47
CA TYR A 291 4.60 1.43 -0.05
C TYR A 291 5.87 0.87 0.61
N PRO A 292 7.01 1.58 0.53
CA PRO A 292 8.26 1.11 1.10
C PRO A 292 8.10 0.76 2.57
N GLU A 293 8.84 -0.27 3.01
CA GLU A 293 8.95 -0.62 4.43
C GLU A 293 7.59 -0.88 5.12
N SER A 294 6.54 -1.22 4.35
CA SER A 294 5.20 -1.54 4.88
C SER A 294 4.96 -3.04 5.06
N LEU A 295 5.80 -3.87 4.41
CA LEU A 295 5.75 -5.32 4.50
C LEU A 295 6.71 -5.84 5.57
N GLY A 296 6.18 -6.55 6.57
CA GLY A 296 6.96 -7.14 7.66
C GLY A 296 7.33 -8.59 7.39
N VAL A 297 6.35 -9.41 7.03
CA VAL A 297 6.53 -10.84 6.74
C VAL A 297 5.52 -11.30 5.68
N VAL A 298 5.93 -12.23 4.82
CA VAL A 298 5.05 -12.93 3.86
C VAL A 298 5.08 -14.41 4.17
N LEU A 299 3.93 -15.00 4.44
CA LEU A 299 3.76 -16.43 4.62
C LEU A 299 3.11 -17.03 3.38
N VAL A 300 3.82 -17.92 2.69
CA VAL A 300 3.24 -18.73 1.60
C VAL A 300 2.87 -20.08 2.21
N HIS A 301 1.58 -20.24 2.52
CA HIS A 301 1.06 -21.39 3.26
C HIS A 301 0.53 -22.48 2.31
N LYS A 302 0.90 -23.74 2.55
CA LYS A 302 0.48 -24.94 1.79
C LYS A 302 0.76 -24.84 0.28
N ALA A 303 1.90 -24.26 -0.10
CA ALA A 303 2.32 -24.19 -1.49
C ALA A 303 2.52 -25.59 -2.09
N PRO A 304 1.84 -25.96 -3.20
CA PRO A 304 2.06 -27.26 -3.83
C PRO A 304 3.45 -27.34 -4.46
N TRP A 305 3.97 -28.55 -4.67
CA TRP A 305 5.33 -28.77 -5.18
C TRP A 305 5.62 -28.02 -6.51
N ILE A 306 4.62 -27.89 -7.39
CA ILE A 306 4.72 -27.16 -8.66
C ILE A 306 5.05 -25.68 -8.46
N PHE A 307 4.66 -25.10 -7.32
CA PHE A 307 4.92 -23.70 -6.99
C PHE A 307 6.40 -23.41 -6.80
N GLN A 308 7.27 -24.41 -6.56
CA GLN A 308 8.71 -24.19 -6.48
C GLN A 308 9.29 -23.59 -7.77
N GLY A 309 8.80 -24.02 -8.94
CA GLY A 309 9.19 -23.45 -10.22
C GLY A 309 8.72 -22.00 -10.39
N ILE A 310 7.46 -21.73 -10.01
CA ILE A 310 6.87 -20.39 -10.02
C ILE A 310 7.62 -19.45 -9.08
N TRP A 311 7.91 -19.91 -7.87
CA TRP A 311 8.65 -19.14 -6.87
C TRP A 311 10.04 -18.76 -7.38
N LYS A 312 10.74 -19.65 -8.09
CA LYS A 312 12.04 -19.30 -8.70
C LYS A 312 11.93 -18.12 -9.67
N ILE A 313 10.82 -18.02 -10.41
CA ILE A 313 10.54 -16.90 -11.32
C ILE A 313 10.23 -15.64 -10.49
N ILE A 314 9.28 -15.71 -9.56
CA ILE A 314 8.86 -14.57 -8.73
C ILE A 314 10.04 -14.02 -7.92
N LYS A 315 10.84 -14.90 -7.31
CA LYS A 315 12.04 -14.52 -6.56
C LYS A 315 13.07 -13.77 -7.43
N GLY A 316 13.13 -14.07 -8.73
CA GLY A 316 13.97 -13.32 -9.67
C GLY A 316 13.46 -11.90 -9.95
N TRP A 317 12.21 -11.60 -9.63
CA TRP A 317 11.64 -10.25 -9.71
C TRP A 317 11.83 -9.47 -8.43
N LEU A 318 11.84 -10.12 -7.27
CA LEU A 318 11.92 -9.45 -5.97
C LEU A 318 13.31 -8.86 -5.72
N ASP A 319 13.33 -7.67 -5.12
CA ASP A 319 14.53 -7.17 -4.48
C ASP A 319 14.93 -8.09 -3.30
N PRO A 320 16.23 -8.19 -2.94
CA PRO A 320 16.69 -9.11 -1.91
C PRO A 320 16.04 -8.89 -0.54
N VAL A 321 15.66 -7.66 -0.18
CA VAL A 321 15.02 -7.35 1.10
C VAL A 321 13.61 -7.92 1.12
N VAL A 322 12.79 -7.68 0.09
CA VAL A 322 11.44 -8.27 0.03
C VAL A 322 11.51 -9.79 -0.09
N ALA A 323 12.40 -10.35 -0.91
CA ALA A 323 12.58 -11.81 -1.00
C ALA A 323 12.96 -12.44 0.35
N SER A 324 13.72 -11.74 1.21
CA SER A 324 14.10 -12.24 2.54
C SER A 324 12.93 -12.33 3.53
N LYS A 325 11.83 -11.60 3.27
CA LYS A 325 10.62 -11.59 4.11
C LYS A 325 9.66 -12.74 3.78
N VAL A 326 9.93 -13.53 2.73
CA VAL A 326 9.06 -14.63 2.28
C VAL A 326 9.44 -15.94 2.97
N HIS A 327 8.48 -16.52 3.69
CA HIS A 327 8.62 -17.79 4.38
C HIS A 327 7.54 -18.77 3.94
N PHE A 328 7.91 -20.04 3.81
CA PHE A 328 7.00 -21.11 3.44
C PHE A 328 6.57 -21.87 4.69
N THR A 329 5.28 -22.18 4.77
CA THR A 329 4.71 -23.01 5.85
C THR A 329 3.73 -24.03 5.27
N ASN A 330 3.56 -25.18 5.90
CA ASN A 330 2.70 -26.26 5.39
C ASN A 330 1.66 -26.77 6.40
N ASN A 331 1.87 -26.51 7.68
CA ASN A 331 1.05 -26.99 8.79
C ASN A 331 0.94 -25.91 9.88
N VAL A 332 0.14 -26.20 10.90
CA VAL A 332 -0.11 -25.28 12.03
C VAL A 332 1.16 -25.04 12.83
N GLU A 333 1.99 -26.07 13.01
CA GLU A 333 3.24 -26.00 13.77
C GLU A 333 4.25 -25.02 13.13
N GLU A 334 4.36 -25.03 11.80
CA GLU A 334 5.21 -24.09 11.05
C GLU A 334 4.63 -22.67 11.08
N MET A 335 3.30 -22.51 10.98
CA MET A 335 2.66 -21.20 11.11
C MET A 335 2.77 -20.62 12.53
N GLU A 336 2.80 -21.48 13.55
CA GLU A 336 2.96 -21.08 14.94
C GLU A 336 4.29 -20.35 15.17
N ALA A 337 5.29 -20.48 14.29
CA ALA A 337 6.50 -19.64 14.37
C ALA A 337 6.20 -18.13 14.22
N TYR A 338 5.11 -17.76 13.54
CA TYR A 338 4.77 -16.38 13.20
C TYR A 338 3.45 -15.92 13.81
N VAL A 339 2.44 -16.80 13.88
CA VAL A 339 1.09 -16.48 14.35
C VAL A 339 0.84 -17.19 15.68
N PRO A 340 0.22 -16.55 16.69
CA PRO A 340 -0.17 -17.25 17.91
C PRO A 340 -1.10 -18.43 17.57
N LYS A 341 -0.78 -19.64 18.04
CA LYS A 341 -1.52 -20.86 17.67
C LYS A 341 -3.05 -20.75 17.83
N PRO A 342 -3.60 -20.14 18.89
CA PRO A 342 -5.06 -19.97 19.05
C PRO A 342 -5.70 -18.98 18.07
N GLN A 343 -4.91 -18.20 17.33
CA GLN A 343 -5.32 -17.18 16.36
C GLN A 343 -5.05 -17.61 14.91
N ILE A 344 -4.81 -18.92 14.72
CA ILE A 344 -4.75 -19.50 13.39
C ILE A 344 -6.17 -19.92 13.02
N ILE A 345 -6.73 -19.29 11.99
CA ILE A 345 -8.08 -19.56 11.48
C ILE A 345 -8.25 -21.02 11.05
N HIS A 346 -9.47 -21.54 11.25
CA HIS A 346 -9.83 -22.90 10.86
C HIS A 346 -9.58 -23.20 9.37
N GLU A 347 -9.75 -22.21 8.47
CA GLU A 347 -9.45 -22.39 7.03
C GLU A 347 -7.99 -22.78 6.76
N LEU A 348 -7.06 -22.40 7.64
CA LEU A 348 -5.64 -22.79 7.55
C LEU A 348 -5.30 -24.02 8.41
N GLY A 349 -6.29 -24.63 9.06
CA GLY A 349 -6.14 -25.82 9.90
C GLY A 349 -5.94 -25.54 11.40
N GLY A 350 -6.04 -24.27 11.82
CA GLY A 350 -5.95 -23.91 13.24
C GLY A 350 -7.27 -24.06 13.99
N ALA A 351 -7.30 -23.55 15.23
CA ALA A 351 -8.43 -23.71 16.14
C ALA A 351 -9.31 -22.46 16.28
N GLU A 352 -8.95 -21.34 15.65
CA GLU A 352 -9.77 -20.14 15.72
C GLU A 352 -11.04 -20.33 14.88
N ASP A 353 -12.19 -20.30 15.56
CA ASP A 353 -13.52 -20.40 14.95
C ASP A 353 -13.95 -19.06 14.36
N TRP A 354 -13.31 -18.70 13.26
CA TRP A 354 -13.62 -17.51 12.50
C TRP A 354 -13.62 -17.84 11.00
N THR A 355 -14.56 -17.25 10.27
CA THR A 355 -14.66 -17.37 8.82
C THR A 355 -15.04 -16.02 8.24
N TYR A 356 -14.39 -15.64 7.14
CA TYR A 356 -14.72 -14.42 6.43
C TYR A 356 -16.17 -14.47 5.93
N GLN A 357 -16.96 -13.46 6.30
CA GLN A 357 -18.33 -13.26 5.83
C GLN A 357 -18.47 -11.80 5.43
N TYR A 358 -18.65 -11.54 4.14
CA TYR A 358 -18.79 -10.18 3.66
C TYR A 358 -20.11 -9.56 4.14
N VAL A 359 -20.02 -8.36 4.70
CA VAL A 359 -21.17 -7.53 5.06
C VAL A 359 -21.29 -6.43 4.02
N GLU A 360 -22.40 -6.38 3.28
CA GLU A 360 -22.65 -5.37 2.25
C GLU A 360 -22.66 -3.94 2.83
N PRO A 361 -22.28 -2.93 2.04
CA PRO A 361 -22.54 -1.52 2.37
C PRO A 361 -24.02 -1.29 2.66
N VAL A 362 -24.32 -0.47 3.66
CA VAL A 362 -25.71 -0.09 3.97
C VAL A 362 -26.04 1.29 3.41
N PRO A 363 -27.27 1.52 2.89
CA PRO A 363 -27.68 2.84 2.42
C PRO A 363 -27.48 3.91 3.49
N GLY A 364 -26.81 5.01 3.12
CA GLY A 364 -26.55 6.14 4.00
C GLY A 364 -25.34 6.00 4.93
N GLU A 365 -24.57 4.91 4.89
CA GLU A 365 -23.38 4.76 5.77
C GLU A 365 -22.31 5.84 5.57
N ASN A 366 -22.31 6.51 4.42
CA ASN A 366 -21.40 7.61 4.08
C ASN A 366 -22.07 8.99 4.12
N ASP A 367 -23.29 9.12 4.66
CA ASP A 367 -24.03 10.39 4.65
C ASP A 367 -23.30 11.52 5.39
N THR A 368 -22.51 11.21 6.41
CA THR A 368 -21.65 12.18 7.10
C THR A 368 -20.70 12.90 6.15
N MET A 369 -20.24 12.25 5.07
CA MET A 369 -19.35 12.88 4.07
C MET A 369 -20.04 13.97 3.24
N LYS A 370 -21.38 14.04 3.26
CA LYS A 370 -22.16 15.11 2.62
C LYS A 370 -22.10 16.42 3.40
N ASP A 371 -21.75 16.38 4.69
CA ASP A 371 -21.50 17.58 5.49
C ASP A 371 -20.13 18.18 5.14
N THR A 372 -20.11 18.90 4.02
CA THR A 372 -18.91 19.56 3.51
C THR A 372 -18.49 20.74 4.38
N GLU A 373 -19.43 21.42 5.04
CA GLU A 373 -19.11 22.56 5.89
C GLU A 373 -18.29 22.13 7.12
N THR A 374 -18.71 21.06 7.80
CA THR A 374 -17.96 20.51 8.94
C THR A 374 -16.62 19.94 8.47
N ARG A 375 -16.61 19.20 7.34
CA ARG A 375 -15.36 18.69 6.75
C ARG A 375 -14.35 19.81 6.51
N ASP A 376 -14.78 20.88 5.86
CA ASP A 376 -13.87 21.97 5.47
C ASP A 376 -13.37 22.73 6.70
N LYS A 377 -14.20 22.88 7.75
CA LYS A 377 -13.76 23.41 9.06
C LYS A 377 -12.69 22.52 9.72
N LEU A 378 -12.89 21.20 9.71
CA LEU A 378 -11.93 20.24 10.27
C LEU A 378 -10.61 20.22 9.48
N LEU A 379 -10.68 20.29 8.14
CA LEU A 379 -9.49 20.39 7.29
C LEU A 379 -8.70 21.68 7.57
N LEU A 380 -9.37 22.81 7.74
CA LEU A 380 -8.73 24.07 8.12
C LEU A 380 -8.09 23.99 9.51
N ALA A 381 -8.76 23.39 10.49
CA ALA A 381 -8.20 23.18 11.83
C ALA A 381 -6.96 22.27 11.79
N ARG A 382 -7.02 21.19 11.00
CA ARG A 382 -5.90 20.28 10.77
C ARG A 382 -4.71 20.99 10.12
N GLU A 383 -4.95 21.86 9.15
CA GLU A 383 -3.90 22.64 8.48
C GLU A 383 -3.13 23.53 9.47
N GLU A 384 -3.77 24.07 10.51
CA GLU A 384 -3.07 24.81 11.56
C GLU A 384 -2.14 23.91 12.39
N ILE A 385 -2.56 22.67 12.71
CA ILE A 385 -1.69 21.69 13.39
C ILE A 385 -0.52 21.29 12.49
N VAL A 386 -0.74 21.16 11.18
CA VAL A 386 0.33 20.92 10.20
C VAL A 386 1.35 22.05 10.22
N LYS A 387 0.92 23.31 10.19
CA LYS A 387 1.82 24.48 10.29
C LYS A 387 2.58 24.50 11.62
N GLU A 388 1.95 24.13 12.74
CA GLU A 388 2.64 23.96 14.03
C GLU A 388 3.78 22.93 13.92
N TYR A 389 3.52 21.79 13.28
CA TYR A 389 4.51 20.73 13.11
C TYR A 389 5.67 21.15 12.20
N GLU A 390 5.37 21.81 11.07
CA GLU A 390 6.37 22.32 10.14
C GLU A 390 7.26 23.36 10.82
N LYS A 391 6.68 24.28 11.59
CA LYS A 391 7.42 25.27 12.38
C LYS A 391 8.35 24.59 13.40
N ALA A 392 7.83 23.65 14.20
CA ALA A 392 8.65 22.91 15.16
C ALA A 392 9.75 22.08 14.50
N THR A 393 9.51 21.60 13.28
CA THR A 393 10.51 20.89 12.46
C THR A 393 11.59 21.83 11.95
N LEU A 394 11.25 23.05 11.51
CA LEU A 394 12.22 24.08 11.14
C LEU A 394 13.09 24.51 12.33
N GLU A 395 12.50 24.70 13.52
CA GLU A 395 13.24 24.99 14.75
C GLU A 395 14.23 23.86 15.08
N TRP A 396 13.81 22.60 14.93
CA TRP A 396 14.66 21.43 15.12
C TRP A 396 15.78 21.32 14.08
N ILE A 397 15.50 21.70 12.82
CA ILE A 397 16.49 21.75 11.74
C ILE A 397 17.57 22.80 12.04
N GLN A 398 17.17 23.99 12.51
CA GLN A 398 18.10 25.08 12.81
C GLN A 398 19.05 24.74 13.96
N GLY A 399 18.71 23.76 14.80
CA GLY A 399 19.60 23.29 15.86
C GLY A 399 19.75 24.28 17.02
N THR A 400 18.85 25.27 17.13
CA THR A 400 18.93 26.31 18.17
C THR A 400 18.08 25.97 19.38
N GLY A 401 18.49 26.43 20.58
CA GLY A 401 17.75 26.22 21.82
C GLY A 401 17.87 24.81 22.41
N ASP A 402 16.87 24.41 23.22
CA ASP A 402 16.80 23.08 23.83
C ASP A 402 16.20 22.06 22.85
N LEU A 403 17.07 21.32 22.15
CA LEU A 403 16.66 20.33 21.16
C LEU A 403 15.81 19.20 21.73
N ASN A 404 15.97 18.85 23.02
CA ASN A 404 15.14 17.82 23.64
C ASN A 404 13.71 18.33 23.83
N ALA A 405 13.55 19.59 24.24
CA ALA A 405 12.24 20.24 24.32
C ALA A 405 11.58 20.35 22.94
N VAL A 406 12.33 20.73 21.90
CA VAL A 406 11.80 20.80 20.52
C VAL A 406 11.36 19.42 20.02
N LYS A 407 12.17 18.38 20.21
CA LYS A 407 11.79 16.99 19.84
C LYS A 407 10.53 16.53 20.57
N LYS A 408 10.42 16.83 21.87
CA LYS A 408 9.22 16.52 22.66
C LYS A 408 8.00 17.24 22.09
N SER A 409 8.11 18.53 21.78
CA SER A 409 7.05 19.33 21.16
C SER A 409 6.61 18.73 19.81
N ARG A 410 7.55 18.35 18.93
CA ARG A 410 7.23 17.69 17.65
C ARG A 410 6.40 16.41 17.85
N ASN A 411 6.79 15.57 18.80
CA ASN A 411 6.05 14.33 19.12
C ASN A 411 4.66 14.60 19.69
N GLU A 412 4.50 15.64 20.51
CA GLU A 412 3.20 16.08 21.04
C GLU A 412 2.29 16.57 19.90
N ILE A 413 2.81 17.36 18.96
CA ILE A 413 2.07 17.83 17.79
C ILE A 413 1.70 16.67 16.85
N ALA A 414 2.62 15.71 16.61
CA ALA A 414 2.31 14.50 15.86
C ALA A 414 1.18 13.68 16.52
N SER A 415 1.15 13.64 17.85
CA SER A 415 0.07 12.99 18.59
C SER A 415 -1.27 13.74 18.43
N LYS A 416 -1.25 15.07 18.36
CA LYS A 416 -2.44 15.88 18.01
C LYS A 416 -2.92 15.56 16.60
N LEU A 417 -2.03 15.52 15.59
CA LEU A 417 -2.38 15.15 14.20
C LEU A 417 -3.04 13.77 14.11
N LYS A 418 -2.56 12.80 14.90
CA LYS A 418 -3.15 11.46 14.99
C LYS A 418 -4.59 11.50 15.51
N VAL A 419 -4.83 12.18 16.63
CA VAL A 419 -6.17 12.28 17.24
C VAL A 419 -7.12 13.06 16.33
N ASP A 420 -6.66 14.19 15.79
CA ASP A 420 -7.41 15.03 14.85
C ASP A 420 -7.89 14.26 13.62
N TYR A 421 -7.02 13.42 13.03
CA TYR A 421 -7.40 12.63 11.85
C TYR A 421 -8.62 11.76 12.12
N TRP A 422 -8.74 11.15 13.29
CA TRP A 422 -9.90 10.31 13.61
C TRP A 422 -11.20 11.10 13.84
N GLY A 423 -11.10 12.41 14.12
CA GLY A 423 -12.25 13.33 14.07
C GLY A 423 -12.65 13.70 12.63
N LEU A 424 -11.65 13.79 11.73
CA LEU A 424 -11.85 14.08 10.30
C LEU A 424 -12.33 12.86 9.49
N ASP A 425 -11.89 11.66 9.85
CA ASP A 425 -12.10 10.39 9.12
C ASP A 425 -13.54 10.17 8.63
N PRO A 426 -14.61 10.39 9.43
CA PRO A 426 -15.99 10.20 9.00
C PRO A 426 -16.42 11.09 7.82
N TYR A 427 -15.70 12.18 7.56
CA TYR A 427 -16.02 13.18 6.53
C TYR A 427 -15.20 13.02 5.25
N VAL A 428 -14.12 12.25 5.29
CA VAL A 428 -13.14 12.17 4.18
C VAL A 428 -12.94 10.77 3.61
N ARG A 429 -13.36 9.72 4.34
CA ARG A 429 -13.19 8.32 3.93
C ARG A 429 -14.52 7.58 3.96
N ALA A 430 -14.82 6.84 2.90
CA ALA A 430 -15.96 5.93 2.89
C ALA A 430 -15.80 4.82 3.95
N ARG A 431 -16.91 4.40 4.54
CA ARG A 431 -16.95 3.24 5.43
C ARG A 431 -16.62 1.98 4.63
N SER A 432 -15.79 1.15 5.24
CA SER A 432 -15.35 -0.12 4.68
C SER A 432 -16.00 -1.29 5.41
N TYR A 433 -15.83 -2.49 4.87
CA TYR A 433 -16.12 -3.74 5.55
C TYR A 433 -15.55 -3.77 6.97
N TYR A 434 -14.33 -3.24 7.18
CA TYR A 434 -13.67 -3.22 8.49
C TYR A 434 -14.33 -2.27 9.49
N ASP A 435 -15.00 -1.22 9.03
CA ASP A 435 -15.86 -0.38 9.88
C ASP A 435 -17.14 -1.17 10.24
N ARG A 436 -17.77 -1.83 9.26
CA ARG A 436 -19.03 -2.58 9.46
C ARG A 436 -18.90 -3.77 10.39
N VAL A 437 -17.77 -4.48 10.37
CA VAL A 437 -17.53 -5.63 11.27
C VAL A 437 -16.91 -5.24 12.62
N GLY A 438 -16.80 -3.95 12.91
CA GLY A 438 -16.29 -3.45 14.19
C GLY A 438 -14.79 -3.61 14.39
N MET A 439 -14.01 -3.83 13.31
CA MET A 439 -12.55 -3.82 13.39
C MET A 439 -12.03 -2.38 13.54
N ILE A 440 -12.58 -1.44 12.79
CA ILE A 440 -12.32 0.00 12.92
C ILE A 440 -13.53 0.64 13.59
N ASN A 441 -13.36 1.11 14.83
CA ASN A 441 -14.41 1.79 15.59
C ASN A 441 -14.17 3.31 15.64
N PRO A 442 -15.19 4.13 15.99
CA PRO A 442 -15.05 5.57 16.13
C PRO A 442 -13.84 5.97 16.98
N GLY A 443 -13.16 7.05 16.56
CA GLY A 443 -11.94 7.53 17.23
C GLY A 443 -10.68 6.70 16.94
N GLY A 444 -10.72 5.77 15.97
CA GLY A 444 -9.57 4.95 15.63
C GLY A 444 -9.30 3.81 16.60
N ASN A 445 -10.32 3.37 17.34
CA ASN A 445 -10.21 2.24 18.25
C ASN A 445 -10.25 0.93 17.46
N ILE A 446 -9.11 0.28 17.34
CA ILE A 446 -8.94 -0.93 16.52
C ILE A 446 -9.18 -2.19 17.35
N GLN A 447 -10.10 -3.04 16.90
CA GLN A 447 -10.36 -4.35 17.48
C GLN A 447 -10.05 -5.44 16.45
N PHE A 448 -8.88 -6.07 16.56
CA PHE A 448 -8.48 -7.13 15.62
C PHE A 448 -9.31 -8.42 15.74
N TYR A 449 -10.01 -8.59 16.86
CA TYR A 449 -10.92 -9.71 17.13
C TYR A 449 -12.24 -9.16 17.71
N PRO A 450 -13.11 -8.54 16.89
CA PRO A 450 -14.38 -8.00 17.36
C PRO A 450 -15.25 -9.12 17.94
N VAL A 451 -15.85 -8.90 19.11
CA VAL A 451 -16.79 -9.85 19.70
C VAL A 451 -18.09 -9.77 18.91
N LYS A 452 -18.62 -10.92 18.48
CA LYS A 452 -19.99 -10.97 17.95
C LYS A 452 -20.93 -10.61 19.10
N ASP A 453 -21.40 -9.37 19.15
CA ASP A 453 -22.52 -9.03 20.02
C ASP A 453 -23.69 -9.94 19.61
N GLU A 454 -24.23 -10.72 20.55
CA GLU A 454 -25.44 -11.56 20.37
C GLU A 454 -26.71 -10.75 20.01
N LYS A 455 -26.58 -9.45 19.68
CA LYS A 455 -27.69 -8.50 19.48
C LYS A 455 -27.54 -7.59 18.26
N VAL A 456 -26.86 -8.01 17.20
CA VAL A 456 -27.06 -7.42 15.87
C VAL A 456 -27.86 -8.40 15.03
N THR A 457 -29.19 -8.34 15.14
CA THR A 457 -30.08 -8.96 14.17
C THR A 457 -29.89 -8.25 12.84
N VAL A 458 -29.11 -8.86 11.94
CA VAL A 458 -29.15 -8.53 10.51
C VAL A 458 -30.58 -8.83 10.04
N PRO A 459 -31.29 -7.91 9.36
CA PRO A 459 -32.57 -8.24 8.78
C PRO A 459 -32.33 -9.34 7.73
N GLU A 460 -32.94 -10.50 7.90
CA GLU A 460 -32.96 -11.52 6.85
C GLU A 460 -33.51 -10.89 5.57
N THR A 461 -32.68 -10.87 4.53
CA THR A 461 -33.13 -10.58 3.19
C THR A 461 -34.04 -11.73 2.75
N VAL A 462 -35.34 -11.44 2.66
CA VAL A 462 -36.32 -12.33 2.04
C VAL A 462 -35.87 -12.60 0.59
N PRO A 463 -35.68 -13.86 0.17
CA PRO A 463 -35.44 -14.15 -1.24
C PRO A 463 -36.69 -13.79 -2.04
N ALA A 464 -36.51 -13.03 -3.13
CA ALA A 464 -37.56 -12.77 -4.09
C ALA A 464 -38.13 -14.10 -4.62
N ASP A 465 -39.46 -14.21 -4.56
CA ASP A 465 -40.25 -15.35 -5.02
C ASP A 465 -39.79 -15.88 -6.38
N ALA A 466 -39.29 -17.12 -6.38
CA ALA A 466 -39.33 -17.97 -7.55
C ALA A 466 -40.80 -18.36 -7.78
N ALA A 467 -41.47 -17.67 -8.70
CA ALA A 467 -42.79 -18.01 -9.18
C ALA A 467 -42.84 -19.50 -9.57
N GLY A 468 -43.62 -20.27 -8.81
CA GLY A 468 -43.81 -21.70 -8.99
C GLY A 468 -44.53 -21.99 -10.31
N ILE A 469 -43.89 -22.77 -11.17
CA ILE A 469 -44.56 -23.57 -12.20
C ILE A 469 -44.67 -24.99 -11.64
N ALA A 470 -45.86 -25.34 -11.14
CA ALA A 470 -46.19 -26.70 -10.75
C ALA A 470 -46.62 -27.53 -11.99
N PRO A 471 -46.19 -28.79 -12.13
CA PRO A 471 -46.69 -29.68 -13.18
C PRO A 471 -48.09 -30.22 -12.85
N PRO A 472 -48.90 -30.61 -13.85
CA PRO A 472 -50.31 -30.92 -13.67
C PRO A 472 -50.54 -32.26 -12.95
N THR A 473 -51.38 -32.23 -11.92
CA THR A 473 -51.89 -33.40 -11.20
C THR A 473 -53.04 -34.05 -11.96
N THR A 474 -53.00 -35.38 -12.03
CA THR A 474 -54.01 -36.26 -12.61
C THR A 474 -55.22 -36.38 -11.67
N ASN A 475 -56.41 -36.02 -12.17
CA ASN A 475 -57.68 -36.25 -11.49
C ASN A 475 -58.08 -37.74 -11.62
N GLY A 476 -57.95 -38.49 -10.52
CA GLY A 476 -58.56 -39.81 -10.33
C GLY A 476 -59.84 -39.68 -9.53
N THR A 477 -60.98 -39.76 -10.21
CA THR A 477 -62.33 -39.78 -9.64
C THR A 477 -62.53 -41.03 -8.78
N LYS A 478 -62.78 -40.87 -7.48
CA LYS A 478 -63.31 -41.93 -6.60
C LYS A 478 -64.84 -41.91 -6.69
N VAL A 479 -65.40 -42.99 -7.21
CA VAL A 479 -66.83 -43.30 -7.20
C VAL A 479 -67.14 -43.99 -5.88
N GLU A 480 -68.06 -43.42 -5.10
CA GLU A 480 -68.74 -44.10 -3.99
C GLU A 480 -69.84 -44.99 -4.55
N THR A 481 -69.82 -46.28 -4.22
CA THR A 481 -70.94 -47.20 -4.44
C THR A 481 -71.50 -47.63 -3.09
N SER A 482 -72.76 -47.26 -2.84
CA SER A 482 -73.60 -47.77 -1.76
C SER A 482 -74.22 -49.11 -2.16
N GLU A 483 -74.08 -50.13 -1.32
CA GLU A 483 -74.92 -51.34 -1.37
C GLU A 483 -76.21 -51.10 -0.56
N ALA A 484 -77.36 -51.21 -1.22
CA ALA A 484 -78.58 -51.78 -0.65
C ALA A 484 -79.58 -52.13 -1.77
N ASP A 485 -79.94 -53.42 -1.75
CA ASP A 485 -81.22 -54.03 -2.11
C ASP A 485 -81.60 -54.40 -3.57
N LEU A 486 -81.51 -55.72 -3.77
CA LEU A 486 -82.60 -56.66 -4.12
C LEU A 486 -82.98 -56.91 -5.60
N ASP A 487 -83.00 -58.23 -5.87
CA ASP A 487 -83.61 -59.05 -6.93
C ASP A 487 -82.98 -59.12 -8.34
#